data_AF-A0A957IIH4-F1
#
_entry.id   AF-A0A957IIH4-F1
#
_cell.length_a   1.000
_cell.length_b   1.000
_cell.length_c   1.000
_cell.angle_alpha   90.00
_cell.angle_beta   90.00
_cell.angle_gamma   90.00
#
_symmetry.space_group_name_H-M   'P 1'
#
loop_
_entity.id
_entity.type
_entity.pdbx_description
1 polymer ?
#
loop_
_entity_poly.entity_id
_entity_poly.type
_entity_poly.pdbx_seq_one_letter_code
_entity_poly.pdbx_strand_id
1 'polypeptide(L)'
;MREKHSFNFLIGLLFGGLVGLLFWYWQKSTSAEDGALALLDKLAATEKRARQMKDAVERGEEPEILRNIPLPPSGTEVPSFLSRSRIESDTAASDDLTQVKGIGAVFNGRLQAAGIDTFAKLNALSAEALADMLQIRLGRAENILAEAKAL
;
A
#
# COMPACT_ATOMS: atom_id res chain seq x y z
N MET A 1 7.22 47.80 50.84
CA MET A 1 7.10 48.35 49.46
C MET A 1 8.01 47.66 48.42
N ARG A 2 8.70 46.55 48.71
CA ARG A 2 9.66 45.89 47.78
C ARG A 2 9.06 44.91 46.76
N GLU A 3 7.84 44.41 46.94
CA GLU A 3 7.30 43.29 46.14
C GLU A 3 6.86 43.65 44.71
N LYS A 4 6.47 44.91 44.46
CA LYS A 4 5.99 45.32 43.13
C LYS A 4 7.10 45.35 42.08
N HIS A 5 8.32 45.71 42.49
CA HIS A 5 9.47 45.78 41.58
C HIS A 5 9.96 44.39 41.16
N SER A 6 9.93 43.40 42.07
CA SER A 6 10.29 42.02 41.73
C SER A 6 9.27 41.36 40.80
N PHE A 7 7.98 41.70 40.93
CA PHE A 7 6.92 41.18 40.06
C PHE A 7 7.04 41.69 38.62
N ASN A 8 7.28 43.00 38.42
CA ASN A 8 7.51 43.57 37.09
C ASN A 8 8.78 43.02 36.43
N PHE A 9 9.83 42.76 37.22
CA PHE A 9 11.05 42.12 36.74
C PHE A 9 10.80 40.67 36.30
N LEU A 10 10.04 39.91 37.09
CA LEU A 10 9.68 38.52 36.78
C LEU A 10 8.86 38.43 35.48
N ILE A 11 7.93 39.36 35.28
CA ILE A 11 7.16 39.47 34.03
C ILE A 11 8.09 39.77 32.84
N GLY A 12 9.02 40.72 32.99
CA GLY A 12 10.00 41.03 31.95
C GLY A 12 10.87 39.83 31.58
N LEU A 13 11.28 39.03 32.57
CA LEU A 13 12.06 37.81 32.34
C LEU A 13 11.24 36.71 31.65
N LEU A 14 9.97 36.55 32.02
CA LEU A 14 9.07 35.60 31.34
C LEU A 14 8.80 36.02 29.89
N PHE A 15 8.50 37.29 29.64
CA PHE A 15 8.28 37.80 28.28
C PHE A 15 9.55 37.72 27.43
N GLY A 16 10.70 38.12 27.96
CA GLY A 16 11.98 38.00 27.25
C GLY A 16 12.34 36.54 26.96
N GLY A 17 12.13 35.64 27.92
CA GLY A 17 12.31 34.21 27.73
C GLY A 17 11.36 33.63 26.68
N LEU A 18 10.09 34.03 26.68
CA LEU A 18 9.10 33.58 25.71
C LEU A 18 9.43 34.06 24.30
N VAL A 19 9.82 35.32 24.14
CA VAL A 19 10.23 35.89 22.84
C VAL A 19 11.52 35.22 22.35
N GLY A 20 12.50 35.01 23.23
CA GLY A 20 13.72 34.27 22.90
C GLY A 20 13.43 32.82 22.50
N LEU A 21 12.50 32.14 23.18
CA LEU A 21 12.06 30.79 22.84
C LEU A 21 11.32 30.77 21.50
N LEU A 22 10.47 31.75 21.21
CA LEU A 22 9.79 31.89 19.92
C LEU A 22 10.81 32.13 18.80
N PHE A 23 11.81 32.98 19.01
CA PHE A 23 12.86 33.24 18.03
C PHE A 23 13.73 32.01 17.80
N TRP A 24 14.13 31.31 18.87
CA TRP A 24 14.86 30.06 18.80
C TRP A 24 14.05 28.97 18.09
N TYR A 25 12.76 28.88 18.39
CA TYR A 25 11.84 27.96 17.73
C TYR A 25 11.69 28.30 16.25
N TRP A 26 11.51 29.57 15.89
CA TRP A 26 11.43 30.00 14.50
C TRP A 26 12.69 29.63 13.73
N GLN A 27 13.88 29.94 14.26
CA GLN A 27 15.16 29.56 13.66
C GLN A 27 15.29 28.04 13.47
N LYS A 28 14.86 27.26 14.45
CA LYS A 28 14.90 25.79 14.39
C LYS A 28 13.83 25.21 13.45
N SER A 29 12.68 25.87 13.33
CA SER A 29 11.55 25.45 12.49
C SER A 29 11.75 25.75 11.01
N THR A 30 12.53 26.76 10.63
CA THR A 30 12.87 27.02 9.22
C THR A 30 13.59 25.84 8.57
N SER A 31 14.32 25.01 9.33
CA SER A 31 14.99 23.82 8.77
C SER A 31 14.03 22.71 8.31
N ALA A 32 12.76 22.70 8.72
CA ALA A 32 11.79 21.69 8.27
C ALA A 32 11.16 22.04 6.90
N GLU A 33 11.14 23.32 6.53
CA GLU A 33 10.54 23.81 5.28
C GLU A 33 11.46 23.54 4.07
N ASP A 34 12.78 23.51 4.29
CA ASP A 34 13.78 23.21 3.25
C ASP A 34 13.60 21.81 2.62
N GLY A 35 13.13 20.84 3.41
CA GLY A 35 12.88 19.48 2.92
C GLY A 35 11.73 19.40 1.89
N ALA A 36 10.69 20.21 2.06
CA ALA A 36 9.56 20.24 1.14
C ALA A 36 9.93 20.84 -0.22
N LEU A 37 10.78 21.88 -0.23
CA LEU A 37 11.30 22.48 -1.44
C LEU A 37 12.21 21.52 -2.22
N ALA A 38 13.06 20.76 -1.52
CA ALA A 38 13.92 19.75 -2.14
C ALA A 38 13.10 18.64 -2.85
N LEU A 39 11.95 18.27 -2.29
CA LEU A 39 11.05 17.31 -2.93
C LEU A 39 10.40 17.89 -4.19
N LEU A 40 9.96 19.14 -4.15
CA LEU A 40 9.38 19.82 -5.31
C LEU A 40 10.37 19.97 -6.47
N ASP A 41 11.62 20.33 -6.17
CA ASP A 41 12.66 20.47 -7.19
C ASP A 41 13.02 19.10 -7.82
N LYS A 42 13.10 18.06 -6.99
CA LYS A 42 13.31 16.68 -7.45
C LYS A 42 12.16 16.21 -8.35
N LEU A 43 10.92 16.57 -8.00
CA LEU A 43 9.73 16.20 -8.76
C LEU A 43 9.69 16.90 -10.13
N ALA A 44 10.04 18.19 -10.17
CA ALA A 44 10.20 18.95 -11.41
C ALA A 44 11.30 18.37 -12.32
N ALA A 45 12.43 17.94 -11.73
CA ALA A 45 13.49 17.28 -12.48
C ALA A 45 13.07 15.93 -13.07
N THR A 46 12.26 15.13 -12.34
CA THR A 46 11.71 13.88 -12.86
C THR A 46 10.69 14.10 -13.98
N GLU A 47 9.84 15.12 -13.89
CA GLU A 47 8.86 15.41 -14.94
C GLU A 47 9.53 15.79 -16.26
N LYS A 48 10.60 16.59 -16.21
CA LYS A 48 11.38 16.94 -17.41
C LYS A 48 12.00 15.71 -18.09
N ARG A 49 12.55 14.77 -17.30
CA ARG A 49 13.10 13.51 -17.85
C ARG A 49 12.03 12.65 -18.50
N ALA A 50 10.84 12.57 -17.89
CA ALA A 50 9.72 11.81 -18.45
C ALA A 50 9.27 12.39 -19.80
N ARG A 51 9.20 13.72 -19.93
CA ARG A 51 8.91 14.38 -21.20
C ARG A 51 10.00 14.10 -22.25
N GLN A 52 11.27 14.21 -21.88
CA GLN A 52 12.39 13.91 -22.80
C GLN A 52 12.38 12.46 -23.30
N MET A 53 12.10 11.50 -22.42
CA MET A 53 11.96 10.09 -22.81
C MET A 53 10.78 9.88 -23.74
N LYS A 54 9.64 10.51 -23.44
CA LYS A 54 8.44 10.45 -24.29
C LYS A 54 8.72 11.02 -25.68
N ASP A 55 9.38 12.17 -25.76
CA ASP A 55 9.75 12.80 -27.03
C ASP A 55 10.78 11.96 -27.81
N ALA A 56 11.68 11.23 -27.13
CA ALA A 56 12.62 10.32 -27.80
C ALA A 56 11.92 9.08 -28.37
N VAL A 57 10.96 8.52 -27.62
CA VAL A 57 10.14 7.38 -28.06
C VAL A 57 9.21 7.79 -29.22
N GLU A 58 8.56 8.96 -29.15
CA GLU A 58 7.70 9.48 -30.22
C GLU A 58 8.48 9.82 -31.49
N ARG A 59 9.78 10.20 -31.37
CA ARG A 59 10.68 10.40 -32.52
C ARG A 59 11.17 9.10 -33.17
N GLY A 60 10.78 7.94 -32.65
CA GLY A 60 11.17 6.64 -33.20
C GLY A 60 12.64 6.29 -33.01
N GLU A 61 13.35 6.99 -32.12
CA GLU A 61 14.65 6.55 -31.62
C GLU A 61 14.36 5.41 -30.62
N GLU A 62 14.25 4.18 -31.12
CA GLU A 62 14.28 3.01 -30.24
C GLU A 62 15.58 3.10 -29.42
N PRO A 63 15.49 3.18 -28.07
CA PRO A 63 16.68 3.34 -27.26
C PRO A 63 17.57 2.14 -27.52
N GLU A 64 18.82 2.40 -27.95
CA GLU A 64 19.84 1.40 -28.26
C GLU A 64 20.01 0.35 -27.13
N ILE A 65 19.62 0.74 -25.92
CA ILE A 65 19.54 -0.10 -24.72
C ILE A 65 18.67 -1.34 -24.93
N LEU A 66 17.55 -1.25 -25.64
CA LEU A 66 16.65 -2.39 -25.90
C LEU A 66 17.20 -3.34 -26.97
N ARG A 67 18.01 -2.82 -27.89
CA ARG A 67 18.60 -3.60 -29.00
C ARG A 67 19.67 -4.58 -28.50
N ASN A 68 20.34 -4.24 -27.41
CA ASN A 68 21.47 -4.99 -26.89
C ASN A 68 21.16 -5.75 -25.60
N ILE A 69 19.89 -5.92 -25.21
CA ILE A 69 19.54 -6.80 -24.08
C ILE A 69 19.72 -8.25 -24.57
N PRO A 70 20.75 -8.99 -24.11
CA PRO A 70 20.88 -10.39 -24.47
C PRO A 70 19.75 -11.15 -23.77
N LEU A 71 18.77 -11.60 -24.55
CA LEU A 71 17.75 -12.52 -24.06
C LEU A 71 18.45 -13.84 -23.70
N PRO A 72 18.29 -14.38 -22.48
CA PRO A 72 18.82 -15.69 -22.15
C PRO A 72 18.18 -16.74 -23.07
N PRO A 73 18.95 -17.74 -23.56
CA PRO A 73 18.37 -18.84 -24.34
C PRO A 73 17.28 -19.50 -23.51
N SER A 74 16.12 -19.75 -24.14
CA SER A 74 14.86 -20.18 -23.49
C SER A 74 14.89 -21.55 -22.79
N GLY A 75 16.06 -22.07 -22.44
CA GLY A 75 16.26 -23.37 -21.78
C GLY A 75 17.09 -23.32 -20.49
N THR A 76 17.53 -22.15 -20.02
CA THR A 76 18.26 -22.07 -18.75
C THR A 76 17.28 -22.01 -17.58
N GLU A 77 17.41 -23.01 -16.70
CA GLU A 77 16.71 -23.18 -15.44
C GLU A 77 16.43 -21.84 -14.75
N VAL A 78 15.16 -21.43 -14.76
CA VAL A 78 14.71 -20.28 -13.98
C VAL A 78 15.07 -20.53 -12.52
N PRO A 79 15.74 -19.58 -11.85
CA PRO A 79 16.03 -19.70 -10.44
C PRO A 79 14.75 -19.99 -9.64
N SER A 80 14.84 -20.87 -8.66
CA SER A 80 13.69 -21.31 -7.84
C SER A 80 12.93 -20.16 -7.16
N PHE A 81 13.56 -19.00 -6.96
CA PHE A 81 12.91 -17.79 -6.47
C PHE A 81 11.96 -17.13 -7.50
N LEU A 82 12.22 -17.26 -8.81
CA LEU A 82 11.28 -16.84 -9.86
C LEU A 82 10.17 -17.88 -10.05
N SER A 83 10.45 -19.17 -9.81
CA SER A 83 9.43 -20.23 -9.83
C SER A 83 8.38 -20.05 -8.74
N ARG A 84 8.76 -19.55 -7.55
CA ARG A 84 7.79 -19.26 -6.48
C ARG A 84 6.75 -18.21 -6.88
N SER A 85 7.12 -17.22 -7.72
CA SER A 85 6.17 -16.23 -8.25
C SER A 85 5.29 -16.79 -9.38
N ARG A 86 5.76 -17.80 -10.13
CA ARG A 86 4.94 -18.48 -11.15
C ARG A 86 3.93 -19.46 -10.53
N ILE A 87 4.21 -20.02 -9.34
CA ILE A 87 3.25 -20.89 -8.63
C ILE A 87 1.99 -20.10 -8.21
N GLU A 88 2.05 -18.78 -8.06
CA GLU A 88 0.87 -17.94 -7.80
C GLU A 88 0.07 -17.58 -9.06
N SER A 89 0.63 -17.74 -10.26
CA SER A 89 0.00 -17.29 -11.50
C SER A 89 -0.55 -18.43 -12.38
N ASP A 90 -0.42 -19.69 -11.95
CA ASP A 90 -0.88 -20.86 -12.71
C ASP A 90 -1.81 -21.80 -11.92
N THR A 91 -2.34 -21.34 -10.78
CA THR A 91 -3.57 -21.95 -10.23
C THR A 91 -4.75 -21.30 -10.93
N ALA A 92 -5.38 -22.06 -11.82
CA ALA A 92 -6.65 -21.76 -12.47
C ALA A 92 -7.52 -20.79 -11.65
N ALA A 93 -7.65 -19.55 -12.15
CA ALA A 93 -8.63 -18.53 -11.76
C ALA A 93 -9.17 -18.68 -10.32
N SER A 94 -8.33 -18.43 -9.31
CA SER A 94 -8.85 -18.27 -7.96
C SER A 94 -9.69 -16.99 -7.92
N ASP A 95 -11.00 -17.13 -7.75
CA ASP A 95 -11.90 -16.01 -7.58
C ASP A 95 -11.64 -15.32 -6.23
N ASP A 96 -11.78 -14.00 -6.21
CA ASP A 96 -11.77 -13.27 -4.95
C ASP A 96 -13.12 -13.45 -4.23
N LEU A 97 -13.19 -14.44 -3.33
CA LEU A 97 -14.39 -14.73 -2.55
C LEU A 97 -14.76 -13.60 -1.57
N THR A 98 -13.90 -12.58 -1.39
CA THR A 98 -14.25 -11.40 -0.57
C THR A 98 -15.35 -10.54 -1.19
N GLN A 99 -15.70 -10.77 -2.47
CA GLN A 99 -16.85 -10.17 -3.12
C GLN A 99 -18.19 -10.66 -2.52
N VAL A 100 -18.22 -11.84 -1.89
CA VAL A 100 -19.41 -12.33 -1.19
C VAL A 100 -19.55 -11.60 0.14
N LYS A 101 -20.68 -10.91 0.32
CA LYS A 101 -20.99 -10.20 1.57
C LYS A 101 -21.00 -11.16 2.75
N GLY A 102 -20.06 -10.96 3.68
CA GLY A 102 -19.88 -11.82 4.86
C GLY A 102 -18.62 -12.68 4.82
N ILE A 103 -17.90 -12.72 3.69
CA ILE A 103 -16.56 -13.31 3.58
C ILE A 103 -15.54 -12.17 3.61
N GLY A 104 -14.81 -12.05 4.72
CA GLY A 104 -13.65 -11.16 4.81
C GLY A 104 -12.35 -11.86 4.42
N ALA A 105 -11.24 -11.12 4.36
CA ALA A 105 -9.90 -11.64 4.02
C ALA A 105 -9.50 -12.89 4.84
N VAL A 106 -9.85 -12.94 6.13
CA VAL A 106 -9.56 -14.09 7.00
C VAL A 106 -10.32 -15.35 6.56
N PHE A 107 -11.60 -15.20 6.20
CA PHE A 107 -12.40 -16.34 5.73
C PHE A 107 -12.02 -16.74 4.31
N ASN A 108 -11.72 -15.78 3.44
CA ASN A 108 -11.19 -16.07 2.10
C ASN A 108 -9.90 -16.91 2.19
N GLY A 109 -8.93 -16.49 3.02
CA GLY A 109 -7.71 -17.27 3.22
C GLY A 109 -7.95 -18.67 3.79
N ARG A 110 -8.94 -18.84 4.68
CA ARG A 110 -9.33 -20.16 5.21
C ARG A 110 -9.99 -21.05 4.16
N LEU A 111 -10.86 -20.49 3.32
CA LEU A 111 -11.52 -21.20 2.22
C LEU A 111 -10.49 -21.63 1.17
N GLN A 112 -9.59 -20.73 0.79
CA GLN A 112 -8.50 -21.04 -0.13
C GLN A 112 -7.57 -22.12 0.43
N ALA A 113 -7.23 -22.06 1.72
CA ALA A 113 -6.46 -23.12 2.39
C ALA A 113 -7.19 -24.48 2.42
N ALA A 114 -8.52 -24.47 2.41
CA ALA A 114 -9.37 -25.65 2.28
C ALA A 114 -9.60 -26.09 0.83
N GLY A 115 -8.97 -25.43 -0.16
CA GLY A 115 -9.11 -25.74 -1.60
C GLY A 115 -10.37 -25.16 -2.26
N ILE A 116 -11.09 -24.28 -1.56
CA ILE A 116 -12.26 -23.55 -2.03
C ILE A 116 -11.79 -22.17 -2.49
N ASP A 117 -11.49 -22.08 -3.77
CA ASP A 117 -10.86 -20.94 -4.42
C ASP A 117 -11.73 -20.29 -5.50
N THR A 118 -12.93 -20.81 -5.77
CA THR A 118 -13.85 -20.31 -6.82
C THR A 118 -15.28 -20.22 -6.30
N PHE A 119 -16.10 -19.33 -6.91
CA PHE A 119 -17.52 -19.21 -6.56
C PHE A 119 -18.28 -20.52 -6.82
N ALA A 120 -17.90 -21.27 -7.87
CA ALA A 120 -18.50 -22.56 -8.19
C ALA A 120 -18.29 -23.61 -7.08
N LYS A 121 -17.07 -23.68 -6.53
CA LYS A 121 -16.77 -24.58 -5.40
C LYS A 121 -17.49 -24.14 -4.13
N LEU A 122 -17.57 -22.82 -3.87
CA LEU A 122 -18.30 -22.29 -2.73
C LEU A 122 -19.80 -22.62 -2.81
N ASN A 123 -20.41 -22.49 -4.00
CA ASN A 123 -21.83 -22.81 -4.22
C ASN A 123 -22.15 -24.32 -4.17
N ALA A 124 -21.14 -25.18 -4.35
CA ALA A 124 -21.27 -26.63 -4.21
C ALA A 124 -21.25 -27.11 -2.75
N LEU A 125 -20.80 -26.27 -1.81
CA LEU A 125 -20.81 -26.59 -0.38
C LEU A 125 -22.21 -26.47 0.22
N SER A 126 -22.49 -27.31 1.21
CA SER A 126 -23.67 -27.16 2.06
C SER A 126 -23.43 -26.10 3.14
N ALA A 127 -24.52 -25.54 3.69
CA ALA A 127 -24.42 -24.52 4.73
C ALA A 127 -23.78 -25.07 6.01
N GLU A 128 -24.01 -26.35 6.31
CA GLU A 128 -23.41 -27.07 7.44
C GLU A 128 -21.90 -27.22 7.26
N ALA A 129 -21.47 -27.68 6.08
CA ALA A 129 -20.05 -27.84 5.78
C ALA A 129 -19.29 -26.51 5.81
N LEU A 130 -19.92 -25.44 5.32
CA LEU A 130 -19.36 -24.08 5.39
C LEU A 130 -19.30 -23.57 6.83
N ALA A 131 -20.34 -23.82 7.64
CA ALA A 131 -20.40 -23.43 9.04
C ALA A 131 -19.31 -24.11 9.86
N ASP A 132 -19.10 -25.41 9.66
CA ASP A 132 -18.07 -26.19 10.34
C ASP A 132 -16.66 -25.74 9.94
N MET A 133 -16.44 -25.54 8.64
CA MET A 133 -15.14 -25.10 8.10
C MET A 133 -14.74 -23.71 8.59
N LEU A 134 -15.68 -22.77 8.61
CA LEU A 134 -15.42 -21.39 9.03
C LEU A 134 -15.63 -21.15 10.53
N GLN A 135 -16.12 -22.16 11.26
CA GLN A 135 -16.52 -22.09 12.68
C GLN A 135 -17.50 -20.93 12.93
N ILE A 136 -18.51 -20.82 12.08
CA ILE A 136 -19.57 -19.81 12.17
C ILE A 136 -20.93 -20.46 12.46
N ARG A 137 -21.90 -19.66 12.88
CA ARG A 137 -23.28 -20.15 13.06
C ARG A 137 -23.90 -20.52 11.72
N LEU A 138 -24.72 -21.58 11.69
CA LEU A 138 -25.41 -22.08 10.50
C LEU A 138 -26.14 -20.97 9.72
N GLY A 139 -26.97 -20.17 10.40
CA GLY A 139 -27.70 -19.08 9.73
C GLY A 139 -26.81 -18.00 9.09
N ARG A 140 -25.55 -17.84 9.53
CA ARG A 140 -24.59 -16.97 8.84
C ARG A 140 -24.05 -17.63 7.57
N ALA A 141 -23.75 -18.93 7.62
CA ALA A 141 -23.31 -19.69 6.46
C ALA A 141 -24.39 -19.72 5.36
N GLU A 142 -25.66 -19.87 5.74
CA GLU A 142 -26.80 -19.80 4.82
C GLU A 142 -26.87 -18.44 4.10
N ASN A 143 -26.74 -17.33 4.84
CA ASN A 143 -26.73 -16.00 4.25
C ASN A 143 -25.56 -15.81 3.28
N ILE A 144 -24.37 -16.30 3.61
CA ILE A 144 -23.20 -16.24 2.74
C ILE A 144 -23.43 -17.05 1.45
N LEU A 145 -24.00 -18.25 1.54
CA LEU A 145 -24.32 -19.06 0.36
C LEU A 145 -25.44 -18.46 -0.49
N ALA A 146 -26.41 -17.78 0.13
CA ALA A 146 -27.46 -17.07 -0.60
C ALA A 146 -26.86 -15.91 -1.42
N GLU A 147 -25.94 -15.14 -0.83
CA GLU A 147 -25.23 -14.05 -1.53
C GLU A 147 -24.29 -14.61 -2.62
N ALA A 148 -23.59 -15.71 -2.36
CA ALA A 148 -22.71 -16.35 -3.35
C ALA A 148 -23.46 -16.92 -4.58
N LYS A 149 -24.74 -17.27 -4.43
CA LYS A 149 -25.61 -17.70 -5.54
C LYS A 149 -26.20 -16.53 -6.35
N ALA A 150 -26.15 -15.32 -5.80
CA ALA A 150 -26.67 -14.12 -6.44
C ALA A 150 -25.63 -13.43 -7.35
N LEU A 151 -24.36 -13.84 -7.26
CA LEU A 151 -23.24 -13.42 -8.10
C LEU A 151 -23.06 -14.37 -9.29
#